data_AF-A0A8T5R9M1-F1
#
_entry.id   AF-A0A8T5R9M1-F1
#
_cell.length_a   1.000
_cell.length_b   1.000
_cell.length_c   1.000
_cell.angle_alpha   90.00
_cell.angle_beta   90.00
_cell.angle_gamma   90.00
#
_symmetry.space_group_name_H-M   'P 1'
#
loop_
_entity.id
_entity.type
_entity.pdbx_description
1 polymer ?
#
loop_
_entity_poly.entity_id
_entity_poly.type
_entity_poly.pdbx_seq_one_letter_code
_entity_poly.pdbx_strand_id
1 'polypeptide(L)'
;MAKEMGDIVRWEPASQPKWAAGIIFVLMIVVLVNSVLFVTGLALGWNDPVHGYSDNPVSQEDLMLWLSNAFLGVALIISLYRRFFTEDILVVKKRHPKYEDFLEKYDIE
;
A
#
# COMPACT_ATOMS: atom_id res chain seq x y z
N MET A 1 6.64 -34.41 3.01
CA MET A 1 6.62 -33.93 4.40
C MET A 1 7.87 -33.08 4.55
N ALA A 2 7.73 -31.76 4.52
CA ALA A 2 8.87 -30.82 4.51
C ALA A 2 9.78 -31.10 5.71
N LYS A 3 11.09 -31.21 5.47
CA LYS A 3 12.01 -31.87 6.40
C LYS A 3 13.08 -30.92 6.93
N GLU A 4 13.39 -29.86 6.20
CA GLU A 4 14.42 -28.87 6.58
C GLU A 4 13.89 -27.43 6.58
N MET A 5 14.63 -26.52 7.22
CA MET A 5 14.24 -25.11 7.28
C MET A 5 14.27 -24.47 5.90
N GLY A 6 13.25 -23.66 5.60
CA GLY A 6 13.14 -23.01 4.30
C GLY A 6 12.50 -23.89 3.22
N ASP A 7 12.13 -25.14 3.51
CA ASP A 7 11.35 -25.96 2.59
C ASP A 7 9.97 -25.32 2.33
N ILE A 8 9.57 -25.32 1.06
CA ILE A 8 8.25 -24.91 0.61
C ILE A 8 7.29 -26.09 0.78
N VAL A 9 6.29 -25.93 1.64
CA VAL A 9 5.27 -26.95 1.93
C VAL A 9 4.19 -26.95 0.85
N ARG A 10 3.78 -25.75 0.42
CA ARG A 10 2.75 -25.53 -0.60
C ARG A 10 3.14 -24.31 -1.39
N TRP A 11 3.08 -24.43 -2.71
CA TRP A 11 3.20 -23.32 -3.63
C TRP A 11 1.95 -23.27 -4.48
N GLU A 12 1.22 -22.17 -4.38
CA GLU A 12 0.10 -21.88 -5.26
C GLU A 12 0.43 -20.68 -6.14
N PRO A 13 0.39 -20.85 -7.48
CA PRO A 13 0.59 -19.73 -8.39
C PRO A 13 -0.51 -18.70 -8.20
N ALA A 14 -0.15 -17.42 -8.31
CA ALA A 14 -1.12 -16.34 -8.28
C ALA A 14 -2.14 -16.49 -9.42
N SER A 15 -3.42 -16.25 -9.13
CA SER A 15 -4.50 -16.38 -10.12
C SER A 15 -4.38 -15.38 -11.28
N GLN A 16 -3.71 -14.25 -11.08
CA GLN A 16 -3.46 -13.17 -12.06
C GLN A 16 -4.67 -12.84 -12.97
N PRO A 17 -5.85 -12.54 -12.40
CA PRO A 17 -7.02 -12.23 -13.21
C PRO A 17 -6.87 -10.92 -13.99
N LYS A 18 -7.15 -10.96 -15.30
CA LYS A 18 -7.12 -9.78 -16.18
C LYS A 18 -8.06 -8.66 -15.71
N TRP A 19 -9.21 -9.01 -15.13
CA TRP A 19 -10.16 -8.03 -14.61
C TRP A 19 -9.60 -7.25 -13.43
N ALA A 20 -8.84 -7.90 -12.53
CA ALA A 20 -8.20 -7.22 -11.39
C ALA A 20 -7.09 -6.27 -11.85
N ALA A 21 -6.31 -6.67 -12.86
CA ALA A 21 -5.34 -5.78 -13.50
C ALA A 21 -6.04 -4.54 -14.10
N GLY A 22 -7.19 -4.73 -14.75
CA GLY A 22 -7.99 -3.63 -15.29
C GLY A 22 -8.49 -2.66 -14.20
N ILE A 23 -8.97 -3.18 -13.07
CA ILE A 23 -9.39 -2.34 -11.93
C ILE A 23 -8.21 -1.56 -11.35
N ILE A 24 -7.06 -2.22 -11.14
CA ILE A 24 -5.84 -1.56 -10.64
C ILE A 24 -5.41 -0.44 -11.59
N PHE A 25 -5.48 -0.67 -12.90
CA PHE A 25 -5.13 0.35 -13.89
C PHE A 25 -6.06 1.56 -13.83
N VAL A 26 -7.38 1.35 -13.70
CA VAL A 26 -8.35 2.45 -13.53
C VAL A 26 -8.08 3.21 -12.22
N LEU A 27 -7.85 2.50 -11.12
CA LEU A 27 -7.49 3.11 -9.83
C LEU A 27 -6.20 3.93 -9.93
N MET A 28 -5.20 3.46 -10.69
CA MET A 28 -3.97 4.19 -10.97
C MET A 28 -4.24 5.54 -11.65
N ILE A 29 -5.12 5.56 -12.66
CA ILE A 29 -5.52 6.81 -13.32
C ILE A 29 -6.20 7.74 -12.32
N VAL A 30 -7.12 7.23 -11.50
CA VAL A 30 -7.82 8.02 -10.47
C VAL A 30 -6.84 8.62 -9.46
N VAL A 31 -5.88 7.82 -8.97
CA VAL A 31 -4.82 8.28 -8.05
C VAL A 31 -3.98 9.37 -8.69
N LEU A 32 -3.59 9.20 -9.95
CA LEU A 32 -2.78 10.17 -10.68
C LEU A 32 -3.53 11.50 -10.86
N VAL A 33 -4.80 11.45 -11.27
CA VAL A 33 -5.64 12.65 -11.42
C VAL A 33 -5.78 13.39 -10.09
N ASN A 34 -6.10 12.69 -8.99
CA ASN A 34 -6.22 13.32 -7.67
C ASN A 34 -4.88 13.90 -7.20
N SER A 35 -3.78 13.21 -7.44
CA SER A 35 -2.43 13.68 -7.08
C SER A 35 -2.04 14.94 -7.86
N VAL A 36 -2.34 14.97 -9.17
CA VAL A 36 -2.09 16.15 -10.01
C VAL A 36 -2.94 17.31 -9.54
N LEU A 37 -4.25 17.13 -9.35
CA LEU A 37 -5.15 18.17 -8.86
C LEU A 37 -4.69 18.75 -7.51
N PHE A 38 -4.27 17.89 -6.58
CA PHE A 38 -3.74 18.30 -5.29
C PHE A 38 -2.45 19.13 -5.44
N VAL A 39 -1.48 18.65 -6.21
CA VAL A 39 -0.20 19.35 -6.42
C VAL A 39 -0.41 20.67 -7.15
N THR A 40 -1.24 20.71 -8.19
CA THR A 40 -1.56 21.95 -8.90
C THR A 40 -2.33 22.91 -8.00
N GLY A 41 -3.24 22.41 -7.17
CA GLY A 41 -4.01 23.25 -6.26
C GLY A 41 -3.15 23.90 -5.18
N LEU A 42 -2.18 23.17 -4.64
CA LEU A 42 -1.18 23.75 -3.74
C LEU A 42 -0.29 24.77 -4.45
N ALA A 43 0.16 24.48 -5.67
CA ALA A 43 1.01 25.39 -6.43
C ALA A 43 0.31 26.71 -6.79
N LEU A 44 -1.01 26.66 -7.01
CA LEU A 44 -1.84 27.81 -7.34
C LEU A 44 -2.37 28.56 -6.10
N GLY A 45 -2.04 28.10 -4.89
CA GLY A 45 -2.45 28.77 -3.65
C GLY A 45 -3.93 28.57 -3.29
N TRP A 46 -4.58 27.48 -3.73
CA TRP A 46 -5.97 27.16 -3.38
C TRP A 46 -6.16 26.81 -1.89
N ASN A 47 -5.07 26.77 -1.11
CA ASN A 47 -5.07 26.63 0.35
C ASN A 47 -5.04 27.97 1.10
N ASP A 48 -4.98 29.10 0.40
CA ASP A 48 -4.80 30.42 1.02
C ASP A 48 -6.07 30.83 1.81
N PRO A 49 -5.98 31.02 3.14
CA PRO A 49 -7.12 31.41 3.96
C PRO A 49 -7.65 32.82 3.67
N VAL A 50 -6.86 33.69 3.03
CA VAL A 50 -7.25 35.08 2.69
C VAL A 50 -8.02 35.14 1.37
N HIS A 51 -7.64 34.33 0.38
CA HIS A 51 -8.26 34.28 -0.95
C HIS A 51 -9.25 33.11 -1.11
N GLY A 52 -9.30 32.17 -0.15
CA GLY A 52 -9.99 30.89 -0.25
C GLY A 52 -11.51 30.88 -0.11
N TYR A 53 -12.15 32.03 0.17
CA TYR A 53 -13.61 32.12 0.37
C TYR A 53 -14.36 33.05 -0.58
N SER A 54 -13.70 33.97 -1.30
CA SER A 54 -14.42 35.00 -2.06
C SER A 54 -14.49 34.75 -3.57
N ASP A 55 -13.42 34.25 -4.21
CA ASP A 55 -13.35 34.16 -5.68
C ASP A 55 -12.86 32.81 -6.22
N ASN A 56 -12.46 31.87 -5.36
CA ASN A 56 -11.98 30.54 -5.76
C ASN A 56 -13.09 29.49 -5.66
N PRO A 57 -13.38 28.73 -6.73
CA PRO A 57 -14.38 27.65 -6.70
C PRO A 57 -13.90 26.39 -5.97
N VAL A 58 -12.63 26.35 -5.54
CA VAL A 58 -11.99 25.22 -4.86
C VAL A 58 -11.58 25.67 -3.46
N SER A 59 -12.01 24.91 -2.46
CA SER A 59 -11.74 25.18 -1.04
C SER A 59 -10.65 24.25 -0.48
N GLN A 60 -10.16 24.52 0.73
CA GLN A 60 -9.15 23.70 1.39
C GLN A 60 -9.63 22.24 1.62
N GLU A 61 -10.92 22.04 1.83
CA GLU A 61 -11.54 20.71 1.98
C GLU A 61 -11.45 19.87 0.69
N ASP A 62 -11.53 20.50 -0.48
CA ASP A 62 -11.37 19.81 -1.77
C ASP A 62 -9.93 19.28 -1.94
N LEU A 63 -8.93 20.07 -1.52
CA LEU A 63 -7.54 19.63 -1.53
C LEU A 63 -7.34 18.43 -0.60
N MET A 64 -7.94 18.46 0.60
CA MET A 64 -7.88 17.35 1.54
C MET A 64 -8.61 16.11 0.99
N LEU A 65 -9.73 16.30 0.29
CA LEU A 65 -10.48 15.24 -0.37
C LEU A 65 -9.65 14.57 -1.47
N TRP A 66 -9.00 15.34 -2.34
CA TRP A 66 -8.14 14.79 -3.39
C TRP A 66 -6.96 14.00 -2.80
N LEU A 67 -6.32 14.54 -1.76
CA LEU A 67 -5.24 13.84 -1.07
C LEU A 67 -5.72 12.54 -0.42
N SER A 68 -6.85 12.59 0.28
CA SER A 68 -7.47 11.41 0.91
C SER A 68 -7.81 10.33 -0.13
N ASN A 69 -8.41 10.73 -1.26
CA ASN A 69 -8.73 9.83 -2.36
C ASN A 69 -7.49 9.21 -2.99
N ALA A 70 -6.38 9.95 -3.10
CA ALA A 70 -5.12 9.41 -3.59
C ALA A 70 -4.58 8.31 -2.65
N PHE A 71 -4.53 8.56 -1.33
CA PHE A 71 -4.11 7.56 -0.37
C PHE A 71 -5.03 6.34 -0.32
N LEU A 72 -6.35 6.56 -0.35
CA LEU A 72 -7.33 5.48 -0.40
C LEU A 72 -7.14 4.63 -1.67
N GLY A 73 -6.93 5.26 -2.82
CA GLY A 73 -6.68 4.58 -4.08
C GLY A 73 -5.41 3.71 -4.03
N VAL A 74 -4.31 4.22 -3.46
CA VAL A 74 -3.08 3.45 -3.25
C VAL A 74 -3.31 2.26 -2.31
N ALA A 75 -4.02 2.46 -1.20
CA ALA A 75 -4.36 1.38 -0.27
C ALA A 75 -5.19 0.27 -0.95
N LEU A 76 -6.17 0.65 -1.79
CA LEU A 76 -6.97 -0.28 -2.57
C LEU A 76 -6.13 -1.03 -3.60
N ILE A 77 -5.22 -0.36 -4.31
CA ILE A 77 -4.30 -0.99 -5.27
C ILE A 77 -3.45 -2.05 -4.56
N ILE A 78 -2.83 -1.71 -3.42
CA ILE A 78 -2.00 -2.65 -2.66
C ILE A 78 -2.83 -3.84 -2.18
N SER A 79 -4.04 -3.59 -1.70
CA SER A 79 -4.96 -4.65 -1.24
C SER A 79 -5.33 -5.62 -2.37
N LEU A 80 -5.69 -5.08 -3.56
CA LEU A 80 -6.00 -5.88 -4.74
C LEU A 80 -4.77 -6.64 -5.25
N TYR A 81 -3.60 -5.98 -5.26
CA TYR A 81 -2.35 -6.61 -5.66
C TYR A 81 -2.00 -7.79 -4.75
N ARG A 82 -2.09 -7.59 -3.43
CA ARG A 82 -1.87 -8.63 -2.43
C ARG A 82 -2.82 -9.80 -2.60
N ARG A 83 -4.09 -9.53 -2.89
CA ARG A 83 -5.12 -10.57 -3.01
C ARG A 83 -4.96 -11.44 -4.27
N PHE A 84 -4.52 -10.86 -5.39
CA PHE A 84 -4.63 -11.51 -6.70
C PHE A 84 -3.29 -11.81 -7.40
N PHE A 85 -2.23 -11.09 -7.06
CA PHE A 85 -0.93 -11.16 -7.74
C PHE A 85 0.20 -11.67 -6.84
N THR A 86 0.00 -11.71 -5.52
CA THR A 86 0.95 -12.32 -4.60
C THR A 86 0.77 -13.83 -4.61
N GLU A 87 1.88 -14.56 -4.73
CA GLU A 87 1.89 -16.02 -4.64
C GLU A 87 1.63 -16.46 -3.19
N ASP A 88 0.82 -17.50 -3.01
CA ASP A 88 0.61 -18.08 -1.68
C ASP A 88 1.65 -19.18 -1.46
N ILE A 89 2.61 -18.91 -0.58
CA ILE A 89 3.74 -19.77 -0.30
C ILE A 89 3.74 -20.09 1.18
N LEU A 90 3.58 -21.38 1.50
CA LEU A 90 3.76 -21.88 2.85
C LEU A 90 5.20 -22.35 3.02
N VAL A 91 5.98 -21.60 3.78
CA VAL A 91 7.38 -21.92 4.10
C VAL A 91 7.47 -22.46 5.52
N VAL A 92 8.22 -23.54 5.72
CA VAL A 92 8.52 -24.03 7.07
C VAL A 92 9.42 -23.04 7.79
N LYS A 93 8.91 -22.42 8.85
CA LYS A 93 9.68 -21.59 9.78
C LYS A 93 9.87 -22.33 11.10
N LYS A 94 11.12 -22.52 11.53
CA LYS A 94 11.38 -23.01 12.90
C LYS A 94 10.99 -21.92 13.89
N ARG A 95 10.24 -22.31 14.91
CA ARG A 95 10.04 -21.46 16.09
C ARG A 95 11.26 -21.59 16.98
N HIS A 96 12.03 -20.52 17.14
CA HIS A 96 13.07 -20.49 18.17
C HIS A 96 12.39 -20.49 19.54
N PRO A 97 12.77 -21.41 20.44
CA PRO A 97 12.30 -21.37 21.81
C PRO A 97 12.91 -20.17 22.54
N LYS A 98 12.10 -19.53 23.39
CA LYS A 98 12.44 -18.26 24.06
C LYS A 98 13.75 -18.29 24.86
N TYR A 99 14.26 -19.48 25.23
CA TYR A 99 15.50 -19.64 25.98
C TYR A 99 16.77 -19.45 25.13
N GLU A 100 16.72 -19.64 23.81
CA GLU A 100 17.89 -19.49 22.91
C GLU A 100 18.24 -18.01 22.70
N ASP A 101 17.25 -17.11 22.62
CA ASP A 101 17.46 -15.65 22.53
C ASP A 101 18.13 -15.05 23.78
N PHE A 102 17.99 -15.70 24.94
CA PHE A 102 18.68 -15.25 26.16
C PHE A 102 20.15 -15.63 26.12
N LEU A 103 20.50 -16.81 25.60
CA LEU A 103 21.89 -17.26 25.52
C LEU A 103 22.73 -16.42 24.56
N GLU A 104 22.19 -16.01 23.41
CA GLU A 104 22.89 -15.08 22.50
C GLU A 104 23.16 -13.70 23.11
N LYS A 105 22.36 -13.28 24.12
CA LYS A 105 22.61 -12.03 24.86
C LYS A 105 23.65 -12.19 25.97
N TYR A 106 23.89 -13.43 26.43
CA TYR A 106 24.81 -13.75 27.53
C TYR A 106 26.13 -14.38 27.06
N ASP A 107 26.30 -14.68 25.77
CA ASP A 107 27.60 -14.92 25.13
C ASP A 107 28.35 -13.58 24.92
N ILE A 108 28.59 -12.90 26.05
CA ILE A 108 29.66 -11.92 26.19
C ILE A 108 30.85 -12.73 26.70
N GLU A 109 31.94 -12.77 25.93
CA GLU A 109 33.24 -13.32 26.34
C GLU A 109 33.69 -12.84 27.72
#